data_AF-A0A249A2M1-F1
#
_entry.id   AF-A0A249A2M1-F1
#
_cell.length_a   1.000
_cell.length_b   1.000
_cell.length_c   1.000
_cell.angle_alpha   90.00
_cell.angle_beta   90.00
_cell.angle_gamma   90.00
#
_symmetry.space_group_name_H-M   'P 1'
#
loop_
_entity.id
_entity.type
_entity.pdbx_description
1 polymer ?
#
loop_
_entity_poly.entity_id
_entity_poly.type
_entity_poly.pdbx_seq_one_letter_code
_entity_poly.pdbx_strand_id
1 'polypeptide(L)' 'MVKNVVHEEILHNRAELQQAVEKEEFCAKCDNSVVFHLRDNYHEFTLGLDTILQCLHFAEEKGAIRIP' A
#
# COMPACT_ATOMS: atom_id res chain seq x y z
N MET A 1 30.24 -10.02 -0.09
CA MET A 1 29.53 -8.76 0.21
C MET A 1 28.62 -8.45 -0.96
N VAL A 2 27.38 -8.94 -0.93
CA VAL A 2 26.41 -8.65 -2.00
C VAL A 2 25.88 -7.26 -1.71
N LYS A 3 26.20 -6.29 -2.57
CA LYS A 3 25.70 -4.92 -2.43
C LYS A 3 24.19 -4.96 -2.67
N ASN A 4 23.41 -4.71 -1.62
CA ASN A 4 21.96 -4.52 -1.64
C ASN A 4 21.61 -3.21 -2.37
N VAL A 5 21.90 -3.11 -3.66
CA VAL A 5 21.60 -1.89 -4.45
C VAL A 5 20.10 -1.79 -4.77
N VAL A 6 19.40 -2.92 -4.87
CA VAL A 6 17.99 -2.99 -5.30
C VAL A 6 17.01 -2.36 -4.28
N HIS A 7 17.40 -2.23 -3.00
CA HIS A 7 16.48 -1.76 -1.96
C HIS A 7 16.34 -0.23 -1.89
N GLU A 8 17.42 0.51 -2.18
CA GLU A 8 17.42 1.98 -2.06
C GLU A 8 16.59 2.63 -3.17
N GLU A 9 16.62 2.09 -4.40
CA GLU A 9 15.87 2.66 -5.54
C GLU A 9 14.34 2.60 -5.33
N ILE A 10 13.84 1.57 -4.63
CA ILE A 10 12.42 1.42 -4.29
C ILE A 10 11.97 2.54 -3.34
N LEU A 11 12.84 3.02 -2.45
CA LEU A 11 12.53 4.11 -1.51
C LEU A 11 12.37 5.47 -2.22
N HIS A 12 12.94 5.62 -3.42
CA HIS A 12 12.83 6.83 -4.23
C HIS A 12 11.62 6.79 -5.20
N ASN A 13 10.85 5.70 -5.20
CA ASN A 13 9.67 5.48 -6.04
C ASN A 13 8.37 5.62 -5.22
N ARG A 14 8.27 6.71 -4.46
CA ARG A 14 7.13 6.92 -3.55
C ARG A 14 5.87 7.18 -4.36
N ALA A 15 4.83 6.37 -4.12
CA ALA A 15 3.50 6.68 -4.64
C ALA A 15 3.00 8.00 -4.04
N GLU A 16 2.60 8.93 -4.90
CA GLU A 16 1.94 10.17 -4.49
C GLU A 16 0.43 9.98 -4.53
N LEU A 17 -0.29 10.52 -3.54
CA LEU A 17 -1.74 10.55 -3.58
C LEU A 17 -2.17 11.50 -4.70
N GLN A 18 -2.56 10.93 -5.82
CA GLN A 18 -3.22 11.68 -6.88
C GLN A 18 -4.63 12.03 -6.38
N GLN A 19 -5.03 13.30 -6.51
CA GLN A 19 -6.40 13.69 -6.22
C GLN A 19 -7.31 12.83 -7.08
N ALA A 20 -8.18 12.04 -6.41
CA ALA A 20 -9.09 11.14 -7.08
C ALA A 20 -10.02 11.95 -7.99
N VAL A 21 -9.73 11.94 -9.28
CA VAL A 21 -10.74 12.20 -10.28
C VAL A 21 -11.39 10.85 -10.49
N GLU A 22 -12.64 10.72 -10.02
CA GLU A 22 -13.65 9.72 -10.37
C GLU A 22 -14.27 8.95 -9.19
N LYS A 23 -15.58 9.22 -9.07
CA LYS A 23 -16.68 8.55 -8.39
C LYS A 23 -16.32 7.35 -7.51
N GLU A 24 -16.78 7.43 -6.26
CA GLU A 24 -16.98 6.27 -5.39
C GLU A 24 -17.79 5.20 -6.15
N GLU A 25 -17.11 4.22 -6.76
CA GLU A 25 -17.76 3.05 -7.30
C GLU A 25 -18.06 2.11 -6.12
N PHE A 26 -19.21 2.35 -5.49
CA PHE A 26 -19.74 1.48 -4.45
C PHE A 26 -20.11 0.13 -5.05
N CYS A 27 -19.22 -0.85 -4.92
CA CYS A 27 -19.50 -2.22 -5.29
C CYS A 27 -20.26 -2.92 -4.16
N ALA A 28 -21.58 -3.03 -4.29
CA ALA A 28 -22.44 -3.70 -3.31
C ALA A 28 -22.17 -5.21 -3.12
N LYS A 29 -21.29 -5.81 -3.93
CA LYS A 29 -20.93 -7.24 -3.89
C LYS A 29 -19.45 -7.50 -3.55
N CYS A 30 -18.68 -6.44 -3.30
CA CYS A 30 -17.26 -6.57 -2.98
C CYS A 30 -17.12 -6.62 -1.46
N ASP A 31 -16.51 -7.67 -0.91
CA ASP A 31 -16.30 -7.82 0.55
C ASP A 31 -15.39 -6.73 1.14
N ASN A 32 -14.62 -6.02 0.30
CA ASN A 32 -13.81 -4.88 0.70
C ASN A 32 -14.41 -3.58 0.17
N SER A 33 -15.03 -2.81 1.07
CA SER A 33 -15.63 -1.50 0.78
C SER A 33 -14.60 -0.41 0.44
N VAL A 34 -13.32 -0.66 0.75
CA VAL A 34 -12.21 0.26 0.47
C VAL A 34 -11.06 -0.55 -0.12
N VAL A 35 -10.60 -0.10 -1.29
CA VAL A 35 -9.43 -0.65 -1.99
C VAL A 35 -8.43 0.47 -2.27
N PHE A 36 -7.16 0.14 -2.14
CA PHE A 36 -6.05 1.06 -2.38
C PHE A 36 -5.37 0.67 -3.69
N HIS A 37 -5.51 1.51 -4.71
CA HIS A 37 -4.78 1.35 -5.95
C HIS A 37 -3.39 1.97 -5.81
N LEU A 38 -2.36 1.16 -6.00
CA LEU A 38 -0.96 1.53 -5.83
C LEU A 38 -0.26 1.37 -7.16
N ARG A 39 0.41 2.43 -7.60
CA ARG A 39 1.21 2.45 -8.82
C ARG A 39 2.59 2.98 -8.50
N ASP A 40 3.58 2.26 -8.98
CA ASP A 40 4.97 2.70 -9.03
C ASP A 40 5.40 2.83 -10.51
N ASN A 41 6.65 3.21 -10.80
CA ASN A 41 7.13 3.35 -12.18
C ASN A 41 7.06 2.07 -13.06
N TYR A 42 6.93 0.89 -12.46
CA TYR A 42 7.06 -0.43 -13.11
C TYR A 42 5.85 -1.35 -12.87
N HIS A 43 5.08 -1.13 -11.80
CA HIS A 43 4.02 -2.02 -11.35
C HIS A 43 2.77 -1.26 -10.95
N GLU A 44 1.63 -1.88 -11.21
CA GLU A 44 0.31 -1.46 -10.73
C GLU A 44 -0.33 -2.64 -10.02
N PHE A 45 -0.83 -2.42 -8.81
CA PHE A 45 -1.56 -3.42 -8.06
C PHE A 45 -2.57 -2.77 -7.11
N THR A 46 -3.51 -3.57 -6.63
CA THR A 46 -4.56 -3.12 -5.71
C THR A 46 -4.47 -3.91 -4.42
N LEU A 47 -4.59 -3.24 -3.28
CA LEU A 47 -4.67 -3.87 -1.97
C LEU A 47 -6.03 -3.59 -1.31
N GLY A 48 -6.59 -4.62 -0.68
CA GLY A 48 -7.75 -4.45 0.20
C GLY A 48 -7.35 -3.82 1.53
N LEU A 49 -8.30 -3.12 2.16
CA LEU A 49 -8.10 -2.57 3.51
C LEU A 49 -7.69 -3.64 4.53
N ASP A 50 -8.27 -4.83 4.44
CA ASP A 50 -7.93 -6.00 5.26
C ASP A 50 -6.43 -6.33 5.22
N THR A 51 -5.84 -6.33 4.01
CA THR A 51 -4.42 -6.59 3.80
C THR A 51 -3.56 -5.49 4.42
N ILE A 52 -3.96 -4.22 4.27
CA ILE A 52 -3.27 -3.08 4.88
C ILE A 52 -3.28 -3.20 6.41
N LEU A 53 -4.43 -3.55 7.01
CA LEU A 53 -4.55 -3.71 8.46
C LEU A 53 -3.69 -4.86 8.99
N GLN A 54 -3.61 -5.98 8.27
CA GLN A 54 -2.73 -7.09 8.63
C GLN A 54 -1.25 -6.67 8.58
N CYS A 55 -0.85 -5.92 7.55
CA CYS A 55 0.51 -5.37 7.46
C CYS A 55 0.82 -4.42 8.62
N LEU A 56 -0.13 -3.55 9.00
CA LEU A 56 0.02 -2.64 10.14
C LEU A 56 0.16 -3.40 11.46
N HIS A 57 -0.69 -4.40 11.69
CA HIS A 57 -0.62 -5.23 12.88
C HIS A 57 0.74 -5.95 12.98
N PHE A 58 1.21 -6.55 11.88
CA PHE A 58 2.53 -7.15 11.82
C PHE A 58 3.64 -6.14 12.14
N ALA A 59 3.58 -4.94 11.57
CA ALA A 59 4.58 -3.89 11.81
C ALA A 59 4.60 -3.43 13.27
N GLU A 60 3.44 -3.39 13.92
CA GLU A 60 3.32 -3.09 15.35
C GLU A 60 3.93 -4.21 16.21
N GLU A 61 3.62 -5.48 15.94
CA GLU A 61 4.22 -6.62 16.66
C GLU A 61 5.75 -6.66 16.55
N LYS A 62 6.30 -6.18 15.43
CA LYS A 62 7.75 -6.07 15.21
C LYS A 62 8.37 -4.78 15.77
N GLY A 63 7.56 -3.88 16.34
CA GLY A 63 8.02 -2.58 16.86
C GLY A 63 8.52 -1.63 15.77
N ALA A 64 8.19 -1.88 14.50
CA ALA A 64 8.54 -1.02 13.38
C ALA A 64 7.67 0.25 13.35
N ILE A 65 6.44 0.14 13.83
CA ILE A 65 5.52 1.26 14.05
C ILE A 65 4.92 1.15 15.44
N ARG A 66 4.50 2.27 16.01
CA ARG A 66 3.67 2.31 17.22
C ARG A 66 2.45 3.16 16.90
N ILE A 67 1.29 2.53 16.85
CA ILE A 67 0.02 3.23 16.66
C ILE A 67 -0.43 3.67 18.07
N PRO A 68 -0.55 4.98 18.35
CA PRO A 68 -0.97 5.48 19.66
C PRO A 68 -2.45 5.22 19.97
#